data_AF-A0A5C3LIG7-F1
#
_entry.id   AF-A0A5C3LIG7-F1
#
_cell.length_a   1.000
_cell.length_b   1.000
_cell.length_c   1.000
_cell.angle_alpha   90.00
_cell.angle_beta   90.00
_cell.angle_gamma   90.00
#
_symmetry.space_group_name_H-M   'P 1'
#
loop_
_entity.id
_entity.type
_entity.pdbx_description
1 polymer ?
#
loop_
_entity_poly.entity_id
_entity_poly.type
_entity_poly.pdbx_seq_one_letter_code
_entity_poly.pdbx_strand_id
1 'polypeptide(L)' 'LGGMGKTQIALKFAEETSSQYGYVFWVDGTNEKTISASLKGISSISDAQKANVDGTPEAVLHWIASLSKE' A
#
# COMPACT_ATOMS: atom_id res chain seq x y z
N LEU A 1 -9.49 -17.26 15.70
CA LEU A 1 -10.58 -17.56 14.74
C LEU A 1 -10.17 -17.05 13.35
N GLY A 2 -9.31 -17.79 12.66
CA GLY A 2 -8.80 -17.43 11.34
C GLY A 2 -9.17 -18.52 10.35
N GLY A 3 -10.20 -18.31 9.55
CA GLY A 3 -10.63 -19.29 8.56
C GLY A 3 -11.51 -18.67 7.50
N MET A 4 -10.93 -18.57 6.29
CA MET A 4 -11.53 -18.31 4.98
C MET A 4 -12.26 -16.97 4.75
N GLY A 5 -12.10 -16.42 3.55
CA GLY A 5 -12.90 -15.30 3.05
C GLY A 5 -12.33 -13.90 3.27
N LYS A 6 -11.64 -13.59 4.38
CA LYS A 6 -11.22 -12.21 4.68
C LYS A 6 -10.35 -11.57 3.61
N THR A 7 -9.29 -12.26 3.20
CA THR A 7 -8.42 -11.79 2.11
C THR A 7 -9.19 -11.72 0.80
N GLN A 8 -10.07 -12.68 0.52
CA GLN A 8 -10.90 -12.67 -0.69
C GLN A 8 -11.90 -11.51 -0.71
N ILE A 9 -12.49 -11.14 0.43
CA ILE A 9 -13.37 -9.97 0.55
C ILE A 9 -12.59 -8.68 0.33
N ALA A 10 -11.39 -8.54 0.92
CA ALA A 10 -10.53 -7.38 0.71
C ALA A 10 -10.12 -7.24 -0.77
N LEU A 11 -9.74 -8.36 -1.42
CA LEU A 11 -9.42 -8.38 -2.84
C LEU A 11 -10.64 -8.03 -3.70
N LYS A 12 -11.81 -8.56 -3.39
CA LYS A 12 -13.03 -8.29 -4.14
C LYS A 12 -13.47 -6.83 -4.03
N PHE A 13 -13.37 -6.26 -2.84
CA PHE A 13 -13.61 -4.84 -2.62
C PHE A 13 -12.65 -3.97 -3.43
N ALA A 14 -11.35 -4.28 -3.42
CA ALA A 14 -10.35 -3.54 -4.19
C ALA A 14 -10.60 -3.64 -5.71
N GLU A 15 -11.03 -4.80 -6.21
CA GLU A 15 -11.43 -4.99 -7.61
C GLU A 15 -12.64 -4.12 -7.97
N GLU A 16 -13.72 -4.20 -7.18
CA GLU A 16 -14.99 -3.50 -7.45
C GLU A 16 -14.89 -1.97 -7.31
N THR A 17 -13.97 -1.49 -6.48
CA THR A 17 -13.78 -0.06 -6.24
C THR A 17 -12.55 0.52 -6.95
N SER A 18 -11.88 -0.27 -7.79
CA SER A 18 -10.63 0.12 -8.46
C SER A 18 -10.75 1.41 -9.29
N SER A 19 -11.93 1.70 -9.84
CA SER A 19 -12.18 2.95 -10.59
C SER A 19 -12.39 4.19 -9.73
N GLN A 20 -12.58 4.01 -8.42
CA GLN A 20 -12.87 5.11 -7.47
C GLN A 20 -11.63 5.61 -6.73
N TYR A 21 -10.53 4.83 -6.75
CA TYR A 21 -9.29 5.17 -6.06
C TYR A 21 -8.14 5.26 -7.06
N GLY A 22 -7.40 6.38 -7.05
CA GLY A 22 -6.19 6.52 -7.87
C GLY A 22 -5.06 5.56 -7.45
N TYR A 23 -5.05 5.14 -6.18
CA TYR A 23 -4.03 4.27 -5.61
C TYR A 23 -4.62 3.26 -4.62
N VAL A 24 -4.18 2.00 -4.72
CA VAL A 24 -4.45 0.93 -3.73
C VAL A 24 -3.14 0.26 -3.38
N PHE A 25 -2.77 0.27 -2.10
CA PHE A 25 -1.51 -0.29 -1.59
C PHE A 25 -1.78 -1.50 -0.69
N TRP A 26 -1.01 -2.58 -0.90
CA TRP A 26 -1.08 -3.80 -0.07
C TRP A 26 0.06 -3.83 0.93
N VAL A 27 -0.27 -4.03 2.22
CA VAL A 27 0.70 -4.11 3.31
C VAL A 27 0.49 -5.41 4.08
N ASP A 28 1.56 -6.20 4.22
CA ASP A 28 1.57 -7.37 5.11
C ASP A 28 1.71 -6.93 6.58
N GLY A 29 0.58 -6.91 7.28
CA GLY A 29 0.45 -6.53 8.69
C GLY A 29 0.87 -7.59 9.71
N THR A 30 1.52 -8.69 9.31
CA THR A 30 1.85 -9.80 10.22
C THR A 30 2.72 -9.38 11.41
N ASN A 31 3.74 -8.54 11.19
CA ASN A 31 4.57 -7.95 12.24
C ASN A 31 5.29 -6.69 11.71
N GLU A 32 6.03 -5.99 12.58
CA GLU A 32 6.75 -4.76 12.22
C GLU A 32 7.72 -4.94 11.03
N LYS A 33 8.40 -6.09 10.94
CA LYS A 33 9.33 -6.36 9.83
C LYS A 33 8.59 -6.52 8.50
N THR A 34 7.45 -7.21 8.49
CA THR A 34 6.66 -7.39 7.25
C THR A 34 5.98 -6.10 6.82
N ILE A 35 5.57 -5.25 7.77
CA ILE A 35 5.06 -3.91 7.51
C ILE A 35 6.14 -3.06 6.87
N SER A 36 7.32 -2.98 7.49
CA SER A 36 8.46 -2.21 6.97
C SER A 36 8.90 -2.67 5.58
N ALA A 37 8.99 -3.99 5.37
CA ALA A 37 9.33 -4.57 4.07
C ALA A 37 8.27 -4.25 2.99
N SER A 38 6.98 -4.29 3.36
CA SER A 38 5.89 -3.94 2.44
C SER A 38 5.94 -2.46 2.05
N LEU A 39 6.15 -1.56 3.01
CA LEU A 39 6.31 -0.11 2.75
C LEU A 39 7.52 0.16 1.87
N LYS A 40 8.66 -0.47 2.14
CA LYS A 40 9.84 -0.40 1.27
C LYS A 40 9.55 -0.92 -0.14
N GLY A 41 8.74 -1.97 -0.28
CA GLY A 41 8.29 -2.46 -1.58
C GLY A 41 7.49 -1.40 -2.37
N ILE A 42 6.65 -0.62 -1.70
CA ILE A 42 5.87 0.46 -2.32
C ILE A 42 6.78 1.54 -2.92
N SER A 43 7.95 1.84 -2.33
CA SER A 43 8.88 2.82 -2.90
C SER A 43 9.47 2.38 -4.26
N SER A 44 9.30 1.11 -4.65
CA SER A 44 9.79 0.56 -5.91
C SER A 44 8.81 0.69 -7.08
N ILE A 45 7.60 1.22 -6.85
CA ILE A 45 6.65 1.46 -7.94
C ILE A 45 7.01 2.71 -8.74
N SER A 46 6.62 2.74 -10.02
CA SER A 46 7.02 3.81 -10.95
C SER A 46 6.73 5.22 -10.46
N ASP A 47 5.57 5.46 -9.85
CA ASP A 47 5.19 6.81 -9.40
C ASP A 47 5.97 7.26 -8.16
N ALA A 48 6.23 6.34 -7.22
CA ALA A 48 7.09 6.61 -6.07
C ALA A 48 8.54 6.88 -6.49
N GLN A 49 9.05 6.11 -7.47
CA GLN A 49 10.40 6.34 -8.01
C GLN A 49 10.52 7.67 -8.74
N LYS A 50 9.52 8.07 -9.54
CA LYS A 50 9.49 9.41 -10.17
C LYS A 50 9.47 10.53 -9.15
N ALA A 51 8.82 10.31 -8.01
CA ALA A 51 8.80 11.25 -6.87
C ALA A 51 10.07 11.18 -6.00
N ASN A 52 11.06 10.36 -6.34
CA ASN A 52 12.29 10.13 -5.59
C ASN A 52 12.05 9.74 -4.12
N VAL A 53 11.03 8.90 -3.89
CA VAL A 53 10.68 8.42 -2.54
C VAL A 53 11.75 7.45 -2.05
N ASP A 54 12.33 7.74 -0.90
CA ASP A 54 13.24 6.83 -0.21
C ASP A 54 12.52 5.56 0.28
N GLY A 55 13.25 4.45 0.42
CA GLY A 55 12.71 3.16 0.84
C GLY A 55 12.44 3.02 2.35
N THR A 56 12.51 4.12 3.10
CA THR A 56 12.18 4.15 4.53
C THR A 56 10.66 4.20 4.73
N PRO A 57 10.12 3.52 5.77
CA PRO A 57 8.68 3.55 6.08
C PRO A 57 8.10 4.96 6.16
N GLU A 58 8.82 5.89 6.79
CA GLU A 58 8.38 7.26 7.02
C GLU A 58 8.26 8.04 5.71
N ALA A 59 9.25 7.92 4.82
CA ALA A 59 9.23 8.58 3.51
C ALA A 59 8.07 8.08 2.66
N VAL A 60 7.84 6.75 2.66
CA VAL A 60 6.73 6.12 1.93
C VAL A 60 5.38 6.58 2.48
N LEU A 61 5.19 6.60 3.80
CA LEU A 61 3.95 7.06 4.40
C LEU A 61 3.70 8.56 4.15
N HIS A 62 4.74 9.39 4.22
CA HIS A 62 4.64 10.82 3.88
C HIS A 62 4.25 11.02 2.40
N TRP A 63 4.82 10.23 1.50
CA TRP A 63 4.44 10.24 0.09
C TRP A 63 2.99 9.83 -0.12
N ILE A 64 2.53 8.71 0.47
CA ILE A 64 1.12 8.27 0.40
C ILE A 64 0.18 9.37 0.90
N ALA A 65 0.51 10.02 2.02
CA ALA A 65 -0.28 11.13 2.55
C ALA A 65 -0.33 12.33 1.59
N SER A 66 0.73 12.56 0.80
CA SER A 66 0.77 13.65 -0.19
C SER A 66 -0.10 13.38 -1.43
N LEU A 67 -0.39 12.11 -1.76
CA LEU A 67 -1.26 11.73 -2.88
C LEU A 67 -2.73 12.14 -2.67
N SER A 68 -3.14 12.45 -1.43
CA SER A 68 -4.50 12.84 -1.09
C SER A 68 -4.84 14.32 -1.40
N LYS A 69 -3.91 15.06 -2.01
CA LYS A 69 -4.00 16.51 -2.21
C LYS A 69 -4.37 16.96 -3.63
N GLU A 70 -4.89 16.07 -4.48
CA GLU A 70 -5.51 16.44 -5.77
C GLU A 70 -7.03 16.46 -5.70
#